data_AF-B7FU76-F1
#
_entry.id   AF-B7FU76-F1
#
_cell.length_a   1.000
_cell.length_b   1.000
_cell.length_c   1.000
_cell.angle_alpha   90.00
_cell.angle_beta   90.00
_cell.angle_gamma   90.00
#
_symmetry.space_group_name_H-M   'P 1'
#
loop_
_entity.id
_entity.type
_entity.pdbx_description
1 polymer ?
#
loop_
_entity_poly.entity_id
_entity_poly.type
_entity_poly.pdbx_seq_one_letter_code
_entity_poly.pdbx_strand_id
1 'polypeptide(L)'
;MAKRTDFVMMVFPLLLTFALTKAAAFSTSEISGNSEALRLLISPERQLDQNSGGSDFIGQYSVKFQGCHHVQQWNNDADGEEDVRIKTKWLARFRLCPVDQCSSDRSAGCTSRYGDYVVDLDTFLQNFVSLQNGDACDQADEDCANNCSSDDSGCLQKCYQSYGAGYCLEEDKAEAYGFDVSQYLDCTQIDGGNDKAYYVGPYCANQGGDVRLGVFSDDTCTTFAQSGGSAFSNTFGFNLPYSSESLVTSQCVGCGSSDGNGNVETNQMCGNVYSMSGKCETRMAVDYPNESSCGYIEGIKVIREDGVIRSSTVRKSKAAAVSIGLFTTVSVLLAGYAFYLRTKLGRAQINLAAASQPLT
;
A
#
# COMPACT_ATOMS: atom_id res chain seq x y z
N MET A 1 53.39 -5.38 -42.20
CA MET A 1 51.91 -5.39 -42.17
C MET A 1 51.44 -6.37 -41.10
N ALA A 2 51.20 -5.89 -39.89
CA ALA A 2 50.46 -6.62 -38.85
C ALA A 2 49.84 -5.54 -37.95
N LYS A 3 48.51 -5.44 -37.99
CA LYS A 3 47.72 -4.42 -37.31
C LYS A 3 47.80 -4.65 -35.79
N ARG A 4 48.36 -3.66 -35.06
CA ARG A 4 48.15 -3.48 -33.62
C ARG A 4 46.65 -3.24 -33.39
N THR A 5 46.01 -4.12 -32.65
CA THR A 5 44.66 -3.91 -32.10
C THR A 5 44.83 -3.42 -30.67
N ASP A 6 44.68 -2.11 -30.49
CA ASP A 6 44.58 -1.46 -29.19
C ASP A 6 43.26 -1.87 -28.52
N PHE A 7 43.37 -2.56 -27.38
CA PHE A 7 42.23 -2.90 -26.53
C PHE A 7 41.96 -1.72 -25.59
N VAL A 8 41.11 -0.80 -26.04
CA VAL A 8 40.63 0.33 -25.23
C VAL A 8 39.70 -0.22 -24.15
N MET A 9 40.20 -0.32 -22.91
CA MET A 9 39.38 -0.46 -21.72
C MET A 9 38.56 0.83 -21.55
N MET A 10 37.30 0.83 -21.97
CA MET A 10 36.32 1.82 -21.55
C MET A 10 36.03 1.62 -20.06
N VAL A 11 36.74 2.38 -19.22
CA VAL A 11 36.35 2.63 -17.84
C VAL A 11 35.19 3.62 -17.88
N PHE A 12 33.96 3.12 -17.80
CA PHE A 12 32.76 3.94 -17.61
C PHE A 12 32.75 4.42 -16.14
N PRO A 13 32.82 5.73 -15.86
CA PRO A 13 32.64 6.23 -14.50
C PRO A 13 31.15 6.15 -14.17
N LEU A 14 30.79 5.15 -13.37
CA LEU A 14 29.46 5.02 -12.79
C LEU A 14 29.36 6.02 -11.63
N LEU A 15 29.01 7.27 -11.97
CA LEU A 15 28.62 8.31 -11.01
C LEU A 15 27.29 7.88 -10.38
N LEU A 16 27.37 7.15 -9.26
CA LEU A 16 26.22 6.81 -8.45
C LEU A 16 25.92 8.00 -7.52
N THR A 17 25.09 8.94 -7.98
CA THR A 17 24.51 9.97 -7.13
C THR A 17 23.45 9.34 -6.25
N PHE A 18 23.81 8.98 -5.01
CA PHE A 18 22.84 8.70 -3.96
C PHE A 18 22.12 10.00 -3.59
N ALA A 19 20.93 10.21 -4.15
CA ALA A 19 19.99 11.18 -3.62
C ALA A 19 19.53 10.69 -2.24
N LEU A 20 19.96 11.39 -1.17
CA LEU A 20 19.32 11.27 0.13
C LEU A 20 17.92 11.88 0.03
N THR A 21 16.90 11.05 -0.15
CA THR A 21 15.52 11.45 0.11
C THR A 21 15.30 11.50 1.61
N LYS A 22 15.06 12.71 2.14
CA LYS A 22 14.50 12.93 3.47
C LYS A 22 13.17 12.18 3.55
N ALA A 23 13.09 11.15 4.38
CA ALA A 23 11.82 10.61 4.80
C ALA A 23 11.19 11.59 5.79
N ALA A 24 10.10 12.24 5.41
CA ALA A 24 9.19 12.83 6.39
C ALA A 24 8.58 11.67 7.18
N ALA A 25 8.79 11.67 8.49
CA ALA A 25 8.10 10.77 9.40
C ALA A 25 6.68 11.31 9.57
N PHE A 26 5.70 10.63 9.00
CA PHE A 26 4.30 10.84 9.29
C PHE A 26 4.05 10.23 10.69
N SER A 27 3.96 11.09 11.71
CA SER A 27 3.50 10.70 13.04
C SER A 27 1.99 10.71 13.02
N THR A 28 1.38 9.54 12.84
CA THR A 28 0.02 9.32 13.33
C THR A 28 0.09 9.34 14.86
N SER A 29 -0.58 10.29 15.49
CA SER A 29 -0.92 10.21 16.91
C SER A 29 -1.84 9.01 17.13
N GLU A 30 -1.24 7.83 17.30
CA GLU A 30 -1.96 6.68 17.87
C GLU A 30 -2.46 7.12 19.25
N ILE A 31 -3.76 7.35 19.39
CA ILE A 31 -4.41 7.38 20.69
C ILE A 31 -4.30 5.95 21.25
N SER A 32 -3.21 5.74 21.99
CA SER A 32 -2.98 4.54 22.78
C SER A 32 -4.11 4.46 23.81
N GLY A 33 -5.12 3.64 23.56
CA GLY A 33 -6.17 3.24 24.50
C GLY A 33 -5.65 2.37 25.64
N ASN A 34 -4.59 2.82 26.33
CA ASN A 34 -3.89 2.08 27.39
C ASN A 34 -4.47 2.34 28.79
N SER A 35 -5.80 2.39 28.94
CA SER A 35 -6.39 2.40 30.28
C SER A 35 -6.65 0.95 30.73
N GLU A 36 -5.95 0.50 31.77
CA GLU A 36 -6.20 -0.81 32.40
C GLU A 36 -7.65 -0.95 32.91
N ALA A 37 -8.35 0.17 33.13
CA ALA A 37 -9.76 0.22 33.48
C ALA A 37 -10.68 -0.29 32.34
N LEU A 38 -10.24 -0.19 31.09
CA LEU A 38 -10.99 -0.64 29.91
C LEU A 38 -11.04 -2.17 29.77
N ARG A 39 -10.03 -2.88 30.29
CA ARG A 39 -9.89 -4.34 30.20
C ARG A 39 -10.86 -5.12 31.09
N LEU A 40 -11.41 -4.49 32.12
CA LEU A 40 -12.20 -5.15 33.16
C LEU A 40 -13.72 -5.05 32.95
N LEU A 41 -14.19 -4.23 32.01
CA LEU A 41 -15.62 -3.93 31.85
C LEU A 41 -16.28 -4.55 30.61
N ILE A 42 -15.50 -5.06 29.65
CA ILE A 42 -16.07 -5.60 28.40
C ILE A 42 -15.47 -6.98 28.12
N SER A 43 -16.07 -8.01 28.71
CA SER A 43 -15.92 -9.38 28.22
C SER A 43 -16.24 -9.40 26.72
N PRO A 44 -15.47 -10.09 25.86
CA PRO A 44 -15.75 -10.19 24.43
C PRO A 44 -16.92 -11.17 24.19
N GLU A 45 -18.07 -10.88 24.80
CA GLU A 45 -19.31 -11.65 24.60
C GLU A 45 -20.06 -11.01 23.45
N ARG A 46 -20.19 -11.77 22.36
CA ARG A 46 -21.06 -11.43 21.24
C ARG A 46 -22.50 -11.61 21.70
N GLN A 47 -23.12 -10.56 22.25
CA GLN A 47 -24.53 -10.61 22.62
C GLN A 47 -25.39 -10.81 21.36
N LEU A 48 -26.16 -11.90 21.35
CA LEU A 48 -27.15 -12.22 20.33
C LEU A 48 -28.43 -11.39 20.54
N ASP A 49 -28.31 -10.06 20.64
CA ASP A 49 -29.50 -9.21 20.74
C ASP A 49 -29.93 -8.71 19.36
N GLN A 50 -31.16 -9.10 19.00
CA GLN A 50 -31.79 -8.96 17.69
C GLN A 50 -32.07 -7.51 17.22
N ASN A 51 -31.43 -6.48 17.79
CA ASN A 51 -31.85 -5.12 17.44
C ASN A 51 -30.79 -4.01 17.31
N SER A 52 -29.54 -4.18 17.74
CA SER A 52 -28.42 -3.24 17.47
C SER A 52 -27.19 -3.67 18.29
N GLY A 53 -25.98 -3.69 17.72
CA GLY A 53 -24.73 -3.78 18.52
C GLY A 53 -23.89 -5.06 18.42
N GLY A 54 -24.07 -5.92 17.42
CA GLY A 54 -23.27 -7.16 17.27
C GLY A 54 -21.78 -6.99 16.90
N SER A 55 -21.28 -5.74 16.82
CA SER A 55 -19.92 -5.39 16.39
C SER A 55 -19.13 -4.58 17.43
N ASP A 56 -19.71 -4.25 18.58
CA ASP A 56 -19.09 -3.31 19.53
C ASP A 56 -17.80 -3.85 20.14
N PHE A 57 -17.68 -5.17 20.24
CA PHE A 57 -16.46 -5.85 20.69
C PHE A 57 -15.26 -5.58 19.78
N ILE A 58 -15.48 -5.19 18.53
CA ILE A 58 -14.43 -4.88 17.56
C ILE A 58 -13.71 -3.60 17.94
N GLY A 59 -14.32 -2.71 18.72
CA GLY A 59 -13.66 -1.54 19.28
C GLY A 59 -12.37 -1.86 20.06
N GLN A 60 -12.21 -3.10 20.53
CA GLN A 60 -10.98 -3.58 21.21
C GLN A 60 -9.87 -4.04 20.26
N TYR A 61 -10.09 -3.94 18.95
CA TYR A 61 -9.17 -4.37 17.92
C TYR A 61 -8.70 -3.20 17.05
N SER A 62 -7.66 -3.44 16.27
CA SER A 62 -7.15 -2.58 15.22
C SER A 62 -7.18 -3.34 13.90
N VAL A 63 -7.62 -2.66 12.85
CA VAL A 63 -7.52 -3.13 11.47
C VAL A 63 -6.07 -3.01 11.00
N LYS A 64 -5.56 -4.10 10.45
CA LYS A 64 -4.28 -4.16 9.75
C LYS A 64 -4.50 -4.64 8.33
N PHE A 65 -4.25 -3.78 7.35
CA PHE A 65 -4.23 -4.20 5.94
C PHE A 65 -3.09 -5.21 5.73
N GLN A 66 -3.43 -6.40 5.23
CA GLN A 66 -2.45 -7.45 4.93
C GLN A 66 -2.09 -7.52 3.47
N GLY A 67 -2.99 -7.06 2.59
CA GLY A 67 -2.79 -7.05 1.17
C GLY A 67 -4.10 -7.14 0.42
N CYS A 68 -4.05 -7.07 -0.91
CA CYS A 68 -5.19 -7.24 -1.77
C CYS A 68 -4.87 -8.22 -2.90
N HIS A 69 -5.92 -8.83 -3.44
CA HIS A 69 -5.86 -9.88 -4.45
C HIS A 69 -6.99 -9.66 -5.44
N HIS A 70 -6.88 -10.29 -6.61
CA HIS A 70 -7.95 -10.30 -7.59
C HIS A 70 -8.43 -11.72 -7.84
N VAL A 71 -9.72 -11.84 -8.12
CA VAL A 71 -10.33 -13.06 -8.59
C VAL A 71 -11.13 -12.77 -9.85
N GLN A 72 -11.04 -13.67 -10.83
CA GLN A 72 -11.88 -13.62 -12.01
C GLN A 72 -13.21 -14.29 -11.67
N GLN A 73 -14.29 -13.53 -11.76
CA GLN A 73 -15.65 -14.03 -11.54
C GLN A 73 -16.48 -13.80 -12.80
N TRP A 74 -17.50 -14.63 -12.98
CA TRP A 74 -18.48 -14.39 -14.04
C TRP A 74 -19.19 -13.07 -13.78
N ASN A 75 -19.26 -12.22 -14.79
CA ASN A 75 -20.00 -10.97 -14.70
C ASN A 75 -21.50 -11.28 -14.82
N ASN A 76 -22.22 -11.20 -13.71
CA ASN A 76 -23.67 -11.42 -13.70
C ASN A 76 -24.45 -10.27 -14.34
N ASP A 77 -23.79 -9.11 -14.51
CA ASP A 77 -24.37 -7.89 -15.08
C ASP A 77 -24.09 -7.77 -16.59
N ALA A 78 -23.50 -8.81 -17.21
CA ALA A 78 -23.27 -8.84 -18.65
C ALA A 78 -24.56 -9.22 -19.38
N ASP A 79 -25.30 -8.21 -19.82
CA ASP A 79 -26.58 -8.34 -20.51
C ASP A 79 -26.45 -8.21 -22.05
N GLY A 80 -25.29 -7.76 -22.55
CA GLY A 80 -24.98 -7.55 -23.97
C GLY A 80 -23.75 -8.30 -24.50
N GLU A 81 -23.57 -8.31 -25.83
CA GLU A 81 -22.38 -8.89 -26.47
C GLU A 81 -21.11 -8.04 -26.27
N GLU A 82 -21.27 -6.76 -25.91
CA GLU A 82 -20.17 -5.83 -25.64
C GLU A 82 -19.65 -5.91 -24.20
N ASP A 83 -20.37 -6.60 -23.31
CA ASP A 83 -20.02 -6.69 -21.89
C ASP A 83 -18.94 -7.73 -21.61
N VAL A 84 -18.05 -7.37 -20.67
CA VAL A 84 -17.00 -8.29 -20.22
C VAL A 84 -17.63 -9.43 -19.42
N ARG A 85 -17.66 -10.64 -19.99
CA ARG A 85 -18.22 -11.85 -19.36
C ARG A 85 -17.46 -12.31 -18.10
N ILE A 86 -16.20 -11.94 -17.98
CA ILE A 86 -15.34 -12.29 -16.84
C ILE A 86 -14.86 -11.00 -16.18
N LYS A 87 -15.51 -10.60 -15.10
CA LYS A 87 -15.13 -9.42 -14.33
C LYS A 87 -14.02 -9.79 -13.35
N THR A 88 -13.00 -8.95 -13.27
CA THR A 88 -11.98 -9.07 -12.23
C THR A 88 -12.49 -8.36 -10.98
N LYS A 89 -12.71 -9.09 -9.91
CA LYS A 89 -13.10 -8.53 -8.61
C LYS A 89 -11.87 -8.41 -7.73
N TRP A 90 -11.60 -7.21 -7.25
CA TRP A 90 -10.52 -6.94 -6.31
C TRP A 90 -11.02 -7.13 -4.88
N LEU A 91 -10.21 -7.78 -4.05
CA LEU A 91 -10.53 -8.13 -2.69
C LEU A 91 -9.41 -7.64 -1.77
N ALA A 92 -9.78 -6.96 -0.70
CA ALA A 92 -8.88 -6.58 0.38
C ALA A 92 -8.86 -7.66 1.45
N ARG A 93 -7.66 -8.07 1.86
CA ARG A 93 -7.41 -8.91 3.02
C ARG A 93 -6.89 -8.04 4.15
N PHE A 94 -7.55 -8.13 5.29
CA PHE A 94 -7.12 -7.44 6.51
C PHE A 94 -7.22 -8.37 7.72
N ARG A 95 -6.54 -8.00 8.79
CA ARG A 95 -6.58 -8.70 10.07
C ARG A 95 -7.05 -7.76 11.16
N LEU A 96 -7.92 -8.24 12.03
CA LEU A 96 -8.21 -7.58 13.30
C LEU A 96 -7.23 -8.11 14.34
N CYS A 97 -6.42 -7.21 14.87
CA CYS A 97 -5.47 -7.47 15.94
C CYS A 97 -5.92 -6.79 17.22
N PRO A 98 -5.72 -7.37 18.40
CA PRO A 98 -5.95 -6.64 19.65
C PRO A 98 -5.15 -5.33 19.63
N VAL A 99 -5.75 -4.23 20.10
CA VAL A 99 -5.12 -2.89 20.06
C VAL A 99 -3.73 -2.87 20.70
N ASP A 100 -3.52 -3.67 21.75
CA ASP A 100 -2.27 -3.78 22.49
C ASP A 100 -1.21 -4.68 21.84
N GLN A 101 -1.60 -5.44 20.81
CA GLN A 101 -0.71 -6.38 20.10
C GLN A 101 -0.50 -6.02 18.62
N CYS A 102 -1.17 -4.99 18.13
CA CYS A 102 -1.05 -4.59 16.74
C CYS A 102 0.27 -3.85 16.50
N SER A 103 1.16 -4.45 15.71
CA SER A 103 2.42 -3.80 15.32
C SER A 103 2.37 -3.28 13.89
N SER A 104 2.61 -1.98 13.73
CA SER A 104 2.75 -1.33 12.42
C SER A 104 3.97 -1.84 11.62
N ASP A 105 5.00 -2.35 12.30
CA ASP A 105 6.22 -2.88 11.67
C ASP A 105 6.04 -4.28 11.06
N ARG A 106 5.15 -5.08 11.65
CA ARG A 106 4.86 -6.45 11.17
C ARG A 106 3.85 -6.40 10.04
N SER A 107 4.09 -7.14 8.95
CA SER A 107 3.13 -7.23 7.83
C SER A 107 1.77 -7.75 8.28
N ALA A 108 1.75 -8.71 9.20
CA ALA A 108 0.52 -9.28 9.74
C ALA A 108 -0.05 -8.51 10.94
N GLY A 109 0.63 -7.50 11.49
CA GLY A 109 0.20 -6.81 12.72
C GLY A 109 0.49 -7.61 13.99
N CYS A 110 -0.19 -8.73 14.18
CA CYS A 110 -0.16 -9.56 15.39
C CYS A 110 -0.07 -11.06 15.06
N THR A 111 0.30 -11.88 16.06
CA THR A 111 0.53 -13.33 15.92
C THR A 111 -0.44 -14.21 16.69
N SER A 112 -1.25 -13.63 17.58
CA SER A 112 -2.21 -14.33 18.44
C SER A 112 -3.49 -13.50 18.58
N ARG A 113 -4.60 -14.16 18.98
CA ARG A 113 -5.88 -13.50 19.30
C ARG A 113 -6.42 -12.64 18.15
N TYR A 114 -6.35 -13.15 16.93
CA TYR A 114 -6.69 -12.38 15.74
C TYR A 114 -7.72 -13.09 14.86
N GLY A 115 -8.47 -12.31 14.08
CA GLY A 115 -9.29 -12.80 12.98
C GLY A 115 -8.73 -12.32 11.64
N ASP A 116 -8.74 -13.19 10.63
CA ASP A 116 -8.44 -12.80 9.25
C ASP A 116 -9.74 -12.60 8.48
N TYR A 117 -9.78 -11.56 7.66
CA TYR A 117 -10.97 -11.10 6.96
C TYR A 117 -10.67 -10.81 5.50
N VAL A 118 -11.68 -11.01 4.66
CA VAL A 118 -11.65 -10.62 3.25
C VAL A 118 -12.92 -9.86 2.90
N VAL A 119 -12.79 -8.76 2.17
CA VAL A 119 -13.91 -7.94 1.72
C VAL A 119 -13.60 -7.38 0.33
N ASP A 120 -14.61 -6.89 -0.37
CA ASP A 120 -14.42 -6.18 -1.64
C ASP A 120 -13.49 -4.98 -1.45
N LEU A 121 -12.55 -4.80 -2.38
CA LEU A 121 -11.53 -3.75 -2.26
C LEU A 121 -12.18 -2.37 -2.21
N ASP A 122 -13.19 -2.13 -3.04
CA ASP A 122 -13.89 -0.85 -3.12
C ASP A 122 -14.57 -0.54 -1.78
N THR A 123 -15.28 -1.53 -1.20
CA THR A 123 -15.85 -1.42 0.15
C THR A 123 -14.78 -1.13 1.20
N PHE A 124 -13.64 -1.81 1.14
CA PHE A 124 -12.54 -1.54 2.09
C PHE A 124 -12.02 -0.11 1.94
N LEU A 125 -11.75 0.33 0.71
CA LEU A 125 -11.18 1.64 0.43
C LEU A 125 -12.15 2.77 0.79
N GLN A 126 -13.43 2.65 0.43
CA GLN A 126 -14.43 3.68 0.76
C GLN A 126 -14.46 3.93 2.27
N ASN A 127 -14.53 2.86 3.06
CA ASN A 127 -14.54 2.99 4.52
C ASN A 127 -13.18 3.43 5.09
N PHE A 128 -12.06 2.97 4.51
CA PHE A 128 -10.71 3.30 4.99
C PHE A 128 -10.32 4.75 4.68
N VAL A 129 -10.56 5.19 3.46
CA VAL A 129 -10.27 6.56 3.00
C VAL A 129 -11.15 7.54 3.74
N SER A 130 -12.44 7.26 3.96
CA SER A 130 -13.29 8.12 4.79
C SER A 130 -12.73 8.31 6.21
N LEU A 131 -12.20 7.25 6.82
CA LEU A 131 -11.58 7.35 8.14
C LEU A 131 -10.28 8.17 8.09
N GLN A 132 -9.37 7.82 7.17
CA GLN A 132 -8.11 8.56 7.02
C GLN A 132 -8.35 10.04 6.71
N ASN A 133 -9.38 10.31 5.92
CA ASN A 133 -9.75 11.66 5.54
C ASN A 133 -10.30 12.46 6.72
N GLY A 134 -11.09 11.85 7.61
CA GLY A 134 -11.56 12.48 8.84
C GLY A 134 -10.40 12.92 9.73
N ASP A 135 -9.46 12.00 10.01
CA ASP A 135 -8.28 12.32 10.83
C ASP A 135 -7.43 13.45 10.21
N ALA A 136 -7.30 13.46 8.87
CA ALA A 136 -6.58 14.51 8.15
C ALA A 136 -7.31 15.86 8.17
N CYS A 137 -8.65 15.85 8.10
CA CYS A 137 -9.46 17.06 8.26
C CYS A 137 -9.30 17.63 9.66
N ASP A 138 -9.44 16.80 10.71
CA ASP A 138 -9.37 17.26 12.10
C ASP A 138 -8.00 17.90 12.41
N GLN A 139 -6.92 17.29 11.93
CA GLN A 139 -5.57 17.85 12.07
C GLN A 139 -5.40 19.15 11.29
N ALA A 140 -5.90 19.19 10.05
CA ALA A 140 -5.85 20.40 9.23
C ALA A 140 -6.69 21.52 9.87
N ASP A 141 -7.86 21.23 10.42
CA ASP A 141 -8.70 22.18 11.13
C ASP A 141 -7.97 22.81 12.31
N GLU A 142 -7.38 21.98 13.18
CA GLU A 142 -6.62 22.45 14.34
C GLU A 142 -5.41 23.31 13.96
N ASP A 143 -4.60 22.85 13.00
CA ASP A 143 -3.39 23.56 12.61
C ASP A 143 -3.69 24.82 11.78
N CYS A 144 -4.66 24.75 10.86
CA CYS A 144 -5.00 25.87 9.98
C CYS A 144 -5.81 26.95 10.69
N ALA A 145 -6.68 26.61 11.64
CA ALA A 145 -7.39 27.61 12.45
C ALA A 145 -6.43 28.48 13.29
N ASN A 146 -5.28 27.92 13.68
CA ASN A 146 -4.26 28.64 14.43
C ASN A 146 -3.34 29.50 13.56
N ASN A 147 -3.16 29.13 12.29
CA ASN A 147 -2.20 29.77 11.37
C ASN A 147 -2.83 30.73 10.35
N CYS A 148 -4.13 30.64 10.12
CA CYS A 148 -4.85 31.46 9.15
C CYS A 148 -6.03 32.20 9.81
N SER A 149 -6.27 33.44 9.37
CA SER A 149 -7.50 34.15 9.72
C SER A 149 -8.69 33.50 9.02
N SER A 150 -9.83 33.37 9.71
CA SER A 150 -11.08 32.78 9.18
C SER A 150 -11.58 33.44 7.88
N ASP A 151 -11.17 34.69 7.67
CA ASP A 151 -11.60 35.53 6.56
C ASP A 151 -10.63 35.50 5.36
N ASP A 152 -9.47 34.85 5.51
CA ASP A 152 -8.48 34.66 4.45
C ASP A 152 -8.64 33.26 3.83
N SER A 153 -9.63 33.14 2.95
CA SER A 153 -9.94 31.90 2.22
C SER A 153 -8.71 31.35 1.47
N GLY A 154 -7.83 32.22 0.97
CA GLY A 154 -6.61 31.82 0.28
C GLY A 154 -5.56 31.21 1.22
N CYS A 155 -5.46 31.68 2.46
CA CYS A 155 -4.60 31.09 3.48
C CYS A 155 -5.12 29.71 3.90
N LEU A 156 -6.40 29.61 4.26
CA LEU A 156 -7.06 28.36 4.63
C LEU A 156 -6.88 27.31 3.53
N GLN A 157 -7.16 27.68 2.29
CA GLN A 157 -7.02 26.75 1.16
C GLN A 157 -5.60 26.18 1.02
N LYS A 158 -4.57 27.04 1.06
CA LYS A 158 -3.18 26.58 0.96
C LYS A 158 -2.77 25.72 2.15
N CYS A 159 -3.30 26.03 3.33
CA CYS A 159 -3.03 25.27 4.54
C CYS A 159 -3.60 23.85 4.42
N TYR A 160 -4.90 23.69 4.12
CA TYR A 160 -5.51 22.37 3.93
C TYR A 160 -4.87 21.58 2.78
N GLN A 161 -4.52 22.24 1.67
CA GLN A 161 -3.78 21.62 0.58
C GLN A 161 -2.41 21.06 1.04
N SER A 162 -1.75 21.71 2.01
CA SER A 162 -0.48 21.23 2.53
C SER A 162 -0.60 19.94 3.35
N TYR A 163 -1.76 19.70 3.96
CA TYR A 163 -2.11 18.44 4.64
C TYR A 163 -2.71 17.39 3.69
N GLY A 164 -2.90 17.73 2.41
CA GLY A 164 -3.67 16.89 1.47
C GLY A 164 -5.17 16.85 1.78
N ALA A 165 -5.63 17.68 2.71
CA ALA A 165 -6.99 17.77 3.23
C ALA A 165 -7.83 18.80 2.46
N GLY A 166 -7.47 19.13 1.22
CA GLY A 166 -8.13 20.17 0.43
C GLY A 166 -9.63 19.90 0.20
N TYR A 167 -10.06 18.63 0.28
CA TYR A 167 -11.47 18.22 0.18
C TYR A 167 -12.29 18.50 1.46
N CYS A 168 -11.66 18.83 2.58
CA CYS A 168 -12.35 19.14 3.84
C CYS A 168 -12.95 20.55 3.88
N LEU A 169 -12.56 21.41 2.94
CA LEU A 169 -13.08 22.77 2.87
C LEU A 169 -14.51 22.76 2.32
N GLU A 170 -15.43 23.44 3.02
CA GLU A 170 -16.79 23.62 2.54
C GLU A 170 -16.83 24.28 1.15
N GLU A 171 -17.75 23.82 0.30
CA GLU A 171 -17.89 24.20 -1.12
C GLU A 171 -17.94 25.73 -1.33
N ASP A 172 -18.50 26.47 -0.37
CA ASP A 172 -18.63 27.94 -0.42
C ASP A 172 -17.29 28.68 -0.30
N LYS A 173 -16.24 28.01 0.17
CA LYS A 173 -14.88 28.55 0.34
C LYS A 173 -13.83 27.89 -0.54
N ALA A 174 -14.22 26.82 -1.27
CA ALA A 174 -13.34 25.97 -2.04
C ALA A 174 -13.60 26.11 -3.54
N GLU A 175 -13.18 27.22 -4.15
CA GLU A 175 -13.21 27.39 -5.62
C GLU A 175 -12.18 26.51 -6.36
N ALA A 176 -11.66 25.42 -5.78
CA ALA A 176 -10.43 24.80 -6.26
C ALA A 176 -10.37 23.28 -6.16
N TYR A 177 -10.51 22.62 -7.33
CA TYR A 177 -9.58 21.62 -7.88
C TYR A 177 -8.85 20.71 -6.87
N GLY A 178 -9.56 20.14 -5.90
CA GLY A 178 -9.07 19.07 -5.05
C GLY A 178 -9.22 17.75 -5.78
N PHE A 179 -8.14 16.96 -5.89
CA PHE A 179 -8.27 15.56 -6.29
C PHE A 179 -8.94 14.79 -5.14
N ASP A 180 -10.25 14.58 -5.23
CA ASP A 180 -10.96 13.74 -4.27
C ASP A 180 -10.79 12.27 -4.66
N VAL A 181 -9.95 11.57 -3.90
CA VAL A 181 -9.72 10.13 -4.04
C VAL A 181 -11.03 9.34 -4.02
N SER A 182 -12.02 9.77 -3.23
CA SER A 182 -13.28 9.06 -3.00
C SER A 182 -14.05 8.84 -4.30
N GLN A 183 -13.98 9.79 -5.24
CA GLN A 183 -14.63 9.71 -6.55
C GLN A 183 -13.97 8.71 -7.51
N TYR A 184 -12.75 8.28 -7.20
CA TYR A 184 -11.96 7.35 -8.00
C TYR A 184 -11.73 6.02 -7.29
N LEU A 185 -12.45 5.76 -6.19
CA LEU A 185 -12.46 4.45 -5.52
C LEU A 185 -13.30 3.44 -6.30
N ASP A 186 -14.30 3.93 -7.03
CA ASP A 186 -14.98 3.18 -8.06
C ASP A 186 -14.39 3.54 -9.42
N CYS A 187 -14.50 2.64 -10.40
CA CYS A 187 -13.93 2.85 -11.73
C CYS A 187 -14.66 4.00 -12.45
N THR A 188 -14.04 5.19 -12.44
CA THR A 188 -14.67 6.42 -12.93
C THR A 188 -14.13 6.84 -14.27
N GLN A 189 -15.03 7.12 -15.21
CA GLN A 189 -14.68 7.58 -16.55
C GLN A 189 -14.08 9.00 -16.50
N ILE A 190 -13.01 9.20 -17.26
CA ILE A 190 -12.42 10.50 -17.54
C ILE A 190 -12.38 10.74 -19.06
N ASP A 191 -12.48 12.01 -19.46
CA ASP A 191 -12.37 12.39 -20.87
C ASP A 191 -10.89 12.35 -21.30
N GLY A 192 -10.59 11.44 -22.22
CA GLY A 192 -9.26 11.23 -22.78
C GLY A 192 -8.92 12.07 -24.00
N GLY A 193 -9.89 12.83 -24.52
CA GLY A 193 -9.79 13.49 -25.83
C GLY A 193 -9.75 12.50 -27.00
N ASN A 194 -10.20 12.96 -28.18
CA ASN A 194 -10.27 12.18 -29.43
C ASN A 194 -11.12 10.89 -29.31
N ASP A 195 -12.32 10.98 -28.72
CA ASP A 195 -13.30 9.89 -28.60
C ASP A 195 -12.80 8.64 -27.86
N LYS A 196 -11.73 8.77 -27.06
CA LYS A 196 -11.23 7.69 -26.20
C LYS A 196 -11.67 7.93 -24.76
N ALA A 197 -12.49 7.03 -24.25
CA ALA A 197 -12.77 6.94 -22.82
C ALA A 197 -11.57 6.29 -22.11
N TYR A 198 -11.09 6.93 -21.05
CA TYR A 198 -10.24 6.27 -20.06
C TYR A 198 -11.00 6.19 -18.75
N TYR A 199 -10.57 5.28 -17.89
CA TYR A 199 -11.15 5.09 -16.58
C TYR A 199 -10.07 5.15 -15.53
N VAL A 200 -10.37 5.73 -14.37
CA VAL A 200 -9.45 5.83 -13.24
C VAL A 200 -10.07 5.05 -12.10
N GLY A 201 -9.27 4.17 -11.49
CA GLY A 201 -9.75 3.33 -10.39
C GLY A 201 -8.59 2.72 -9.60
N PRO A 202 -8.90 2.09 -8.45
CA PRO A 202 -7.91 1.42 -7.63
C PRO A 202 -7.52 0.07 -8.21
N TYR A 203 -6.28 -0.33 -7.98
CA TYR A 203 -5.79 -1.67 -8.30
C TYR A 203 -4.76 -2.16 -7.28
N CYS A 204 -4.61 -3.48 -7.20
CA CYS A 204 -3.56 -4.10 -6.42
C CYS A 204 -2.23 -4.06 -7.16
N ALA A 205 -1.19 -3.48 -6.53
CA ALA A 205 0.17 -3.60 -7.05
C ALA A 205 0.59 -5.08 -7.18
N ASN A 206 1.56 -5.41 -8.03
CA ASN A 206 1.93 -6.79 -8.38
C ASN A 206 2.31 -7.69 -7.17
N GLN A 207 2.63 -7.10 -6.02
CA GLN A 207 2.94 -7.83 -4.79
C GLN A 207 1.74 -8.00 -3.85
N GLY A 208 0.60 -7.40 -4.19
CA GLY A 208 -0.61 -7.34 -3.37
C GLY A 208 -0.46 -6.53 -2.08
N GLY A 209 0.71 -5.94 -1.81
CA GLY A 209 0.99 -5.25 -0.53
C GLY A 209 0.53 -3.80 -0.46
N ASP A 210 0.24 -3.19 -1.61
CA ASP A 210 -0.14 -1.79 -1.75
C ASP A 210 -1.31 -1.68 -2.75
N VAL A 211 -2.19 -0.69 -2.54
CA VAL A 211 -3.31 -0.37 -3.44
C VAL A 211 -3.04 0.97 -4.07
N ARG A 212 -3.11 1.09 -5.40
CA ARG A 212 -2.72 2.29 -6.15
C ARG A 212 -3.82 2.73 -7.08
N LEU A 213 -3.78 3.97 -7.54
CA LEU A 213 -4.64 4.43 -8.63
C LEU A 213 -3.98 4.21 -9.98
N GLY A 214 -4.76 3.67 -10.91
CA GLY A 214 -4.35 3.39 -12.29
C GLY A 214 -5.28 4.06 -13.28
N VAL A 215 -4.82 4.13 -14.53
CA VAL A 215 -5.66 4.54 -15.66
C VAL A 215 -5.84 3.35 -16.60
N PHE A 216 -7.08 3.09 -16.97
CA PHE A 216 -7.56 1.91 -17.67
C PHE A 216 -8.27 2.29 -18.96
N SER A 217 -8.34 1.34 -19.89
CA SER A 217 -9.05 1.50 -21.17
C SER A 217 -10.48 0.93 -21.16
N ASP A 218 -10.88 0.28 -20.07
CA ASP A 218 -12.17 -0.35 -19.87
C ASP A 218 -12.85 0.17 -18.60
N ASP A 219 -14.18 0.15 -18.60
CA ASP A 219 -15.07 0.57 -17.52
C ASP A 219 -15.04 -0.34 -16.29
N THR A 220 -14.38 -1.49 -16.38
CA THR A 220 -14.14 -2.40 -15.24
C THR A 220 -12.77 -2.20 -14.59
N CYS A 221 -11.95 -1.25 -15.07
CA CYS A 221 -10.61 -0.96 -14.56
C CYS A 221 -9.70 -2.20 -14.50
N THR A 222 -9.72 -3.01 -15.56
CA THR A 222 -8.95 -4.27 -15.64
C THR A 222 -7.74 -4.20 -16.54
N THR A 223 -7.83 -3.42 -17.62
CA THR A 223 -6.83 -3.32 -18.67
C THR A 223 -6.17 -1.95 -18.62
N PHE A 224 -4.90 -1.93 -18.20
CA PHE A 224 -4.13 -0.70 -18.12
C PHE A 224 -4.01 -0.01 -19.49
N ALA A 225 -4.29 1.29 -19.50
CA ALA A 225 -4.07 2.10 -20.69
C ALA A 225 -2.58 2.39 -20.87
N GLN A 226 -2.01 1.99 -22.03
CA GLN A 226 -0.58 2.21 -22.34
C GLN A 226 -0.13 3.68 -22.23
N SER A 227 -1.04 4.61 -22.54
CA SER A 227 -0.84 6.07 -22.46
C SER A 227 -1.70 6.72 -21.36
N GLY A 228 -2.19 5.94 -20.40
CA GLY A 228 -3.18 6.41 -19.42
C GLY A 228 -2.66 7.52 -18.51
N GLY A 229 -1.44 7.37 -17.98
CA GLY A 229 -0.83 8.40 -17.12
C GLY A 229 -0.61 9.73 -17.85
N SER A 230 -0.18 9.70 -19.12
CA SER A 230 -0.06 10.89 -19.95
C SER A 230 -1.42 11.49 -20.31
N ALA A 231 -2.44 10.66 -20.57
CA ALA A 231 -3.79 11.14 -20.84
C ALA A 231 -4.35 11.90 -19.62
N PHE A 232 -4.27 11.31 -18.43
CA PHE A 232 -4.65 11.97 -17.19
C PHE A 232 -3.92 13.30 -16.99
N SER A 233 -2.60 13.30 -17.16
CA SER A 233 -1.78 14.50 -16.96
C SER A 233 -2.07 15.61 -17.98
N ASN A 234 -2.43 15.24 -19.21
CA ASN A 234 -2.81 16.21 -20.24
C ASN A 234 -4.21 16.80 -19.99
N THR A 235 -5.13 16.01 -19.46
CA THR A 235 -6.51 16.45 -19.14
C THR A 235 -6.55 17.33 -17.90
N PHE A 236 -5.89 16.92 -16.82
CA PHE A 236 -5.98 17.59 -15.51
C PHE A 236 -4.81 18.52 -15.20
N GLY A 237 -3.72 18.46 -15.97
CA GLY A 237 -2.53 19.31 -15.78
C GLY A 237 -1.59 18.86 -14.65
N PHE A 238 -1.85 17.71 -14.02
CA PHE A 238 -1.00 17.13 -12.97
C PHE A 238 -0.95 15.59 -13.05
N ASN A 239 0.08 14.99 -12.45
CA ASN A 239 0.24 13.53 -12.41
C ASN A 239 -0.80 12.89 -11.48
N LEU A 240 -1.34 11.73 -11.87
CA LEU A 240 -2.30 10.96 -11.06
C LEU A 240 -1.76 10.69 -9.64
N PRO A 241 -2.40 11.24 -8.59
CA PRO A 241 -2.05 10.94 -7.20
C PRO A 241 -2.22 9.45 -6.91
N TYR A 242 -1.46 8.92 -5.95
CA TYR A 242 -1.47 7.49 -5.59
C TYR A 242 -1.15 6.51 -6.75
N SER A 243 -0.58 7.00 -7.85
CA SER A 243 -0.06 6.14 -8.93
C SER A 243 1.19 5.35 -8.50
N SER A 244 1.97 5.92 -7.57
CA SER A 244 3.21 5.32 -7.04
C SER A 244 3.17 5.01 -5.54
N GLU A 245 2.24 5.64 -4.82
CA GLU A 245 2.02 5.53 -3.38
C GLU A 245 0.74 4.72 -3.08
N SER A 246 0.68 4.10 -1.90
CA SER A 246 -0.48 3.28 -1.52
C SER A 246 -1.61 4.16 -0.98
N LEU A 247 -2.84 3.92 -1.45
CA LEU A 247 -4.08 4.47 -0.88
C LEU A 247 -4.32 3.98 0.56
N VAL A 248 -3.84 2.79 0.87
CA VAL A 248 -4.00 2.18 2.19
C VAL A 248 -2.68 2.20 2.94
N THR A 249 -2.72 2.64 4.20
CA THR A 249 -1.55 2.53 5.07
C THR A 249 -1.42 1.10 5.59
N SER A 250 -0.17 0.65 5.69
CA SER A 250 0.19 -0.60 6.37
C SER A 250 0.20 -0.47 7.89
N GLN A 251 -0.17 0.67 8.46
CA GLN A 251 -0.24 0.88 9.92
C GLN A 251 -1.46 0.19 10.53
N CYS A 252 -1.41 0.01 11.84
CA CYS A 252 -2.56 -0.43 12.62
C CYS A 252 -3.51 0.73 12.81
N VAL A 253 -4.78 0.54 12.44
CA VAL A 253 -5.82 1.55 12.61
C VAL A 253 -6.78 1.06 13.69
N GLY A 254 -6.88 1.79 14.80
CA GLY A 254 -7.73 1.43 15.94
C GLY A 254 -9.22 1.48 15.59
N CYS A 255 -9.99 0.50 16.06
CA CYS A 255 -11.43 0.46 15.84
C CYS A 255 -12.25 1.08 16.97
N GLY A 256 -11.65 1.36 18.12
CA GLY A 256 -12.33 2.00 19.24
C GLY A 256 -11.97 3.46 19.35
N SER A 257 -12.97 4.32 19.53
CA SER A 257 -12.78 5.70 20.00
C SER A 257 -13.43 5.86 21.37
N SER A 258 -12.84 6.67 22.25
CA SER A 258 -13.36 6.94 23.58
C SER A 258 -14.25 8.18 23.53
N ASP A 259 -15.51 8.07 23.94
CA ASP A 259 -16.49 9.16 23.96
C ASP A 259 -16.26 10.23 25.05
N GLY A 260 -15.12 10.16 25.75
CA GLY A 260 -14.79 11.02 26.89
C GLY A 260 -15.51 10.66 28.19
N ASN A 261 -16.54 9.81 28.14
CA ASN A 261 -17.29 9.31 29.31
C ASN A 261 -16.85 7.91 29.73
N GLY A 262 -15.82 7.36 29.08
CA GLY A 262 -15.27 6.03 29.34
C GLY A 262 -15.96 4.91 28.58
N ASN A 263 -16.87 5.22 27.65
CA ASN A 263 -17.40 4.23 26.72
C ASN A 263 -16.51 4.19 25.47
N VAL A 264 -16.37 2.98 24.92
CA VAL A 264 -15.67 2.77 23.65
C VAL A 264 -16.71 2.59 22.57
N GLU A 265 -16.76 3.54 21.65
CA GLU A 265 -17.56 3.42 20.45
C GLU A 265 -16.74 2.77 19.35
N THR A 266 -17.37 1.84 18.63
CA THR A 266 -16.73 1.23 17.48
C THR A 266 -16.82 2.17 16.30
N ASN A 267 -15.66 2.46 15.70
CA ASN A 267 -15.53 3.23 14.50
C ASN A 267 -16.36 2.60 13.37
N GLN A 268 -17.15 3.44 12.68
CA GLN A 268 -18.04 3.02 11.60
C GLN A 268 -17.28 2.25 10.50
N MET A 269 -16.05 2.67 10.19
CA MET A 269 -15.17 1.97 9.25
C MET A 269 -15.02 0.49 9.62
N CYS A 270 -14.67 0.22 10.88
CA CYS A 270 -14.45 -1.13 11.37
C CYS A 270 -15.74 -1.95 11.41
N GLY A 271 -16.85 -1.35 11.84
CA GLY A 271 -18.16 -2.01 11.83
C GLY A 271 -18.60 -2.42 10.41
N ASN A 272 -18.46 -1.51 9.45
CA ASN A 272 -18.82 -1.74 8.05
C ASN A 272 -17.95 -2.82 7.40
N VAL A 273 -16.61 -2.69 7.45
CA VAL A 273 -15.73 -3.70 6.83
C VAL A 273 -15.85 -5.06 7.51
N TYR A 274 -16.04 -5.10 8.83
CA TYR A 274 -16.29 -6.36 9.52
C TYR A 274 -17.60 -7.00 9.09
N SER A 275 -18.71 -6.25 9.09
CA SER A 275 -20.03 -6.81 8.75
C SER A 275 -20.06 -7.40 7.35
N MET A 276 -19.47 -6.71 6.37
CA MET A 276 -19.43 -7.13 4.95
C MET A 276 -18.35 -8.17 4.63
N SER A 277 -17.40 -8.40 5.53
CA SER A 277 -16.30 -9.33 5.27
C SER A 277 -16.69 -10.81 5.40
N GLY A 278 -16.05 -11.63 4.57
CA GLY A 278 -15.85 -13.05 4.82
C GLY A 278 -14.87 -13.24 5.98
N LYS A 279 -15.23 -14.11 6.94
CA LYS A 279 -14.60 -14.19 8.26
C LYS A 279 -13.84 -15.48 8.46
N CYS A 280 -12.67 -15.37 9.09
CA CYS A 280 -11.93 -16.49 9.64
C CYS A 280 -11.41 -16.15 11.04
N GLU A 281 -12.20 -16.51 12.05
CA GLU A 281 -12.02 -16.13 13.46
C GLU A 281 -11.45 -17.27 14.32
N THR A 282 -10.87 -18.31 13.70
CA THR A 282 -10.29 -19.50 14.38
C THR A 282 -9.34 -19.17 15.53
N ARG A 283 -8.65 -18.02 15.45
CA ARG A 283 -7.64 -17.57 16.41
C ARG A 283 -8.10 -16.38 17.24
N MET A 284 -9.35 -15.95 17.09
CA MET A 284 -9.93 -14.84 17.82
C MET A 284 -10.49 -15.35 19.16
N ALA A 285 -10.37 -14.55 20.21
CA ALA A 285 -10.88 -14.92 21.54
C ALA A 285 -12.36 -14.52 21.67
N VAL A 286 -13.23 -15.21 20.93
CA VAL A 286 -14.69 -15.01 20.93
C VAL A 286 -15.40 -16.34 21.13
N ASP A 287 -16.58 -16.32 21.74
CA ASP A 287 -17.32 -17.54 22.09
C ASP A 287 -17.84 -18.32 20.86
N TYR A 288 -18.13 -17.59 19.78
CA TYR A 288 -18.69 -18.15 18.55
C TYR A 288 -17.91 -17.66 17.32
N PRO A 289 -16.72 -18.22 17.06
CA PRO A 289 -15.89 -17.82 15.93
C PRO A 289 -16.59 -18.17 14.60
N ASN A 290 -16.62 -17.21 13.69
CA ASN A 290 -17.06 -17.43 12.32
C ASN A 290 -15.90 -17.91 11.44
N GLU A 291 -16.04 -19.13 10.90
CA GLU A 291 -15.03 -19.78 10.08
C GLU A 291 -15.49 -20.00 8.63
N SER A 292 -16.60 -19.38 8.22
CA SER A 292 -17.24 -19.63 6.91
C SER A 292 -16.31 -19.40 5.72
N SER A 293 -15.33 -18.50 5.88
CA SER A 293 -14.41 -18.09 4.81
C SER A 293 -12.97 -18.53 5.07
N CYS A 294 -12.70 -19.33 6.11
CA CYS A 294 -11.33 -19.76 6.43
C CYS A 294 -10.66 -20.50 5.27
N GLY A 295 -11.35 -21.48 4.67
CA GLY A 295 -10.79 -22.23 3.54
C GLY A 295 -10.46 -21.34 2.34
N TYR A 296 -11.26 -20.29 2.10
CA TYR A 296 -10.99 -19.31 1.06
C TYR A 296 -9.79 -18.42 1.41
N ILE A 297 -9.74 -17.86 2.61
CA ILE A 297 -8.64 -16.99 3.09
C ILE A 297 -7.29 -17.73 3.13
N GLU A 298 -7.28 -18.99 3.57
CA GLU A 298 -6.09 -19.85 3.51
C GLU A 298 -5.71 -20.24 2.08
N GLY A 299 -6.72 -20.38 1.22
CA GLY A 299 -6.60 -20.70 -0.20
C GLY A 299 -6.08 -19.54 -1.05
N ILE A 300 -6.26 -18.29 -0.61
CA ILE A 300 -5.67 -17.08 -1.22
C ILE A 300 -4.15 -17.12 -1.03
N LYS A 301 -3.53 -17.90 -1.90
CA LYS A 301 -2.12 -17.89 -2.17
C LYS A 301 -1.88 -16.74 -3.14
N VAL A 302 -1.09 -15.74 -2.73
CA VAL A 302 -0.62 -14.70 -3.65
C VAL A 302 0.23 -15.38 -4.72
N ILE A 303 -0.38 -15.69 -5.86
CA ILE A 303 0.32 -16.17 -7.04
C ILE A 303 0.99 -14.95 -7.64
N ARG A 304 2.31 -14.87 -7.54
CA ARG A 304 3.10 -13.86 -8.24
C ARG A 304 3.17 -14.22 -9.73
N GLU A 305 3.49 -13.25 -10.57
CA GLU A 305 3.76 -13.45 -12.00
C GLU A 305 4.87 -14.49 -12.27
N ASP A 306 5.70 -14.81 -11.27
CA ASP A 306 6.73 -15.86 -11.34
C ASP A 306 6.19 -17.29 -11.13
N GLY A 307 4.89 -17.46 -10.86
CA GLY A 307 4.24 -18.75 -10.62
C GLY A 307 4.62 -19.40 -9.28
N VAL A 308 5.42 -18.74 -8.44
CA VAL A 308 5.85 -19.28 -7.15
C VAL A 308 4.87 -18.86 -6.06
N ILE A 309 4.17 -19.85 -5.52
CA ILE A 309 3.29 -19.69 -4.37
C ILE A 309 4.13 -19.35 -3.14
N ARG A 310 4.06 -18.10 -2.67
CA ARG A 310 4.60 -17.71 -1.36
C ARG A 310 3.46 -17.23 -0.48
N SER A 311 3.17 -17.97 0.59
CA SER A 311 2.11 -17.64 1.55
C SER A 311 2.40 -16.42 2.44
N SER A 312 3.55 -15.76 2.27
CA SER A 312 3.93 -14.59 3.06
C SER A 312 3.83 -13.31 2.22
N THR A 313 3.05 -12.34 2.68
CA THR A 313 3.07 -10.98 2.15
C THR A 313 4.49 -10.41 2.24
N VAL A 314 5.14 -10.21 1.10
CA VAL A 314 6.49 -9.64 1.09
C VAL A 314 6.35 -8.13 0.98
N ARG A 315 6.47 -7.45 2.12
CA ARG A 315 6.68 -6.00 2.14
C ARG A 315 8.02 -5.71 1.45
N LYS A 316 8.13 -4.63 0.67
CA LYS A 316 9.44 -4.09 0.26
C LYS A 316 10.20 -3.69 1.52
N SER A 317 11.07 -4.58 2.01
CA SER A 317 11.91 -4.27 3.16
C SER A 317 13.05 -3.37 2.73
N LYS A 318 13.09 -2.15 3.26
CA LYS A 318 14.22 -1.22 3.07
C LYS A 318 15.53 -1.87 3.50
N ALA A 319 15.51 -2.64 4.60
CA ALA A 319 16.68 -3.37 5.09
C ALA A 319 17.14 -4.46 4.10
N ALA A 320 16.21 -5.17 3.46
CA ALA A 320 16.56 -6.16 2.44
C ALA A 320 17.18 -5.49 1.20
N ALA A 321 16.63 -4.37 0.74
CA ALA A 321 17.19 -3.61 -0.38
C ALA A 321 18.62 -3.12 -0.08
N VAL A 322 18.86 -2.59 1.13
CA VAL A 322 20.20 -2.18 1.58
C VAL A 322 21.16 -3.38 1.63
N SER A 323 20.71 -4.51 2.17
CA SER A 323 21.53 -5.73 2.24
C SER A 323 21.91 -6.25 0.86
N ILE A 324 20.96 -6.29 -0.09
CA ILE A 324 21.22 -6.68 -1.48
C ILE A 324 22.21 -5.71 -2.14
N GLY A 325 22.09 -4.40 -1.90
CA GLY A 325 23.05 -3.41 -2.38
C GLY A 325 24.46 -3.62 -1.81
N LEU A 326 24.57 -3.95 -0.53
CA LEU A 326 25.86 -4.22 0.12
C LEU A 326 26.50 -5.51 -0.42
N PHE A 327 25.74 -6.59 -0.57
CA PHE A 327 26.28 -7.85 -1.09
C PHE A 327 26.68 -7.76 -2.56
N THR A 328 25.91 -7.04 -3.38
CA THR A 328 26.26 -6.84 -4.81
C THR A 328 27.51 -5.99 -4.98
N THR A 329 27.66 -4.90 -4.21
CA THR A 329 28.87 -4.06 -4.24
C THR A 329 30.13 -4.80 -3.79
N VAL A 330 30.05 -5.56 -2.68
CA VAL A 330 31.16 -6.41 -2.21
C VAL A 330 31.53 -7.47 -3.25
N SER A 331 30.53 -8.11 -3.88
CA SER A 331 30.77 -9.13 -4.91
C SER A 331 31.49 -8.56 -6.14
N VAL A 332 31.11 -7.35 -6.59
CA VAL A 332 31.77 -6.66 -7.70
C VAL A 332 33.21 -6.28 -7.35
N LEU A 333 33.47 -5.79 -6.14
CA LEU A 333 34.83 -5.46 -5.68
C LEU A 333 35.72 -6.71 -5.59
N LEU A 334 35.20 -7.82 -5.07
CA LEU A 334 35.91 -9.10 -5.02
C LEU A 334 36.22 -9.64 -6.42
N ALA A 335 35.26 -9.57 -7.35
CA ALA A 335 35.47 -9.97 -8.74
C ALA A 335 36.54 -9.09 -9.42
N GLY A 336 36.50 -7.78 -9.21
CA GLY A 336 37.52 -6.85 -9.70
C GLY A 336 38.91 -7.14 -9.11
N TYR A 337 39.00 -7.45 -7.82
CA TYR A 337 40.24 -7.81 -7.16
C TYR A 337 40.81 -9.15 -7.67
N ALA A 338 39.96 -10.16 -7.85
CA ALA A 338 40.36 -11.44 -8.44
C ALA A 338 40.87 -11.26 -9.88
N PHE A 339 40.21 -10.42 -10.68
CA PHE A 339 40.67 -10.05 -12.02
C PHE A 339 42.03 -9.32 -11.99
N TYR A 340 42.21 -8.39 -11.06
CA TYR A 340 43.48 -7.69 -10.84
C TYR A 340 44.62 -8.67 -10.50
N LEU A 341 44.40 -9.59 -9.56
CA LEU A 341 45.38 -10.61 -9.20
C LEU A 341 45.74 -11.51 -10.39
N ARG A 342 44.74 -11.94 -11.17
CA ARG A 342 44.96 -12.76 -12.37
C ARG A 342 45.84 -12.05 -13.40
N THR A 343 45.60 -10.76 -13.65
CA THR A 343 46.41 -9.99 -14.61
C THR A 343 47.85 -9.75 -14.12
N LYS A 344 48.04 -9.53 -12.82
CA LYS A 344 49.38 -9.43 -12.20
C LYS A 344 50.17 -10.73 -12.30
N LEU A 345 49.57 -11.88 -11.98
CA LEU A 345 50.21 -13.19 -12.05
C LEU A 345 50.57 -13.58 -13.50
N GLY A 346 49.69 -13.29 -14.46
CA GLY A 346 49.98 -13.54 -15.88
C GLY A 346 51.19 -12.76 -16.40
N ARG A 347 51.39 -11.51 -15.93
CA ARG A 347 52.58 -10.72 -16.28
C ARG A 347 53.86 -11.26 -15.65
N ALA A 348 53.80 -11.84 -14.45
CA ALA A 348 54.98 -12.38 -13.77
C ALA A 348 55.54 -13.64 -14.47
N GLN A 349 54.68 -14.50 -15.04
CA GLN A 349 55.12 -15.72 -15.73
C GLN A 349 55.88 -15.44 -17.04
N ILE A 350 55.55 -14.37 -17.76
CA ILE A 350 56.21 -14.02 -19.03
C ILE A 350 57.68 -13.64 -18.83
N ASN A 351 58.03 -13.04 -17.68
CA ASN A 351 59.41 -12.67 -17.37
C ASN A 351 60.29 -13.86 -16.95
N LEU A 352 59.70 -14.92 -16.39
CA LEU A 352 60.43 -16.15 -16.03
C LEU A 352 60.78 -16.99 -17.27
N ALA A 353 59.89 -17.03 -18.28
CA ALA A 353 60.17 -17.72 -19.53
C ALA A 353 61.32 -17.05 -20.33
N ALA A 354 61.40 -15.72 -20.30
CA ALA A 354 62.45 -14.96 -20.98
C ALA A 354 63.86 -15.14 -20.36
N ALA A 355 63.96 -15.55 -19.09
CA ALA A 355 65.23 -15.74 -18.38
C ALA A 355 65.87 -17.13 -18.57
N SER A 356 65.24 -18.03 -19.34
CA SER A 356 65.69 -19.42 -19.55
C SER A 356 66.34 -19.67 -20.92
N GLN A 357 67.11 -18.70 -21.44
CA GLN A 357 67.99 -18.98 -22.59
C GLN A 357 69.25 -19.73 -22.10
N PRO A 358 69.53 -20.95 -22.60
CA PRO A 358 70.75 -21.66 -22.26
C PRO A 358 71.95 -20.93 -22.86
N LEU A 359 72.93 -20.62 -22.01
CA LEU A 359 74.29 -20.21 -22.41
C LEU A 359 74.90 -21.38 -23.21
N THR A 360 75.01 -21.23 -24.52
CA THR A 360 75.89 -22.03 -25.39
C THR A 360 77.27 -21.42 -25.45
#